data_AF-A0AA51CFM4-F1
#
_entry.id   AF-A0AA51CFM4-F1
#
_cell.length_a   1.000
_cell.length_b   1.000
_cell.length_c   1.000
_cell.angle_alpha   90.00
_cell.angle_beta   90.00
_cell.angle_gamma   90.00
#
_symmetry.space_group_name_H-M   'P 1'
#
loop_
_entity.id
_entity.type
_entity.pdbx_description
1 polymer ?
#
loop_
_entity_poly.entity_id
_entity_poly.type
_entity_poly.pdbx_seq_one_letter_code
_entity_poly.pdbx_strand_id
1 'polypeptide(L)'
;MHKAIGSKKDFSNLSEDELLAEYNECVRDIIDHEMVNKMDSFVQHCNTSRLQHSINVSYYSFLICYRMGWDYRSAARAGLLHDLFLYDWRTKKGATHHASWHPRVALDNASKITELNKIEKDAIRKHMWPCTLTPPRYIESYVITFVDKVCAVCEVAERKYKGIRFGKVAVS
;
A
#
# COMPACT_ATOMS: atom_id res chain seq x y z
N MET A 1 -8.31 5.58 10.60
CA MET A 1 -7.04 5.61 9.85
C MET A 1 -6.03 6.43 10.67
N HIS A 2 -4.87 5.88 11.08
CA HIS A 2 -4.06 6.54 12.13
C HIS A 2 -2.82 7.31 11.65
N LYS A 3 -2.37 7.12 10.40
CA LYS A 3 -1.38 7.91 9.61
C LYS A 3 -0.65 7.02 8.61
N ALA A 4 -0.14 7.59 7.52
CA ALA A 4 0.87 6.93 6.70
C ALA A 4 2.25 6.99 7.39
N ILE A 5 3.09 5.98 7.18
CA ILE A 5 4.42 5.87 7.81
C ILE A 5 5.29 7.07 7.47
N GLY A 6 5.82 7.75 8.50
CA GLY A 6 6.66 8.93 8.33
C GLY A 6 5.91 10.22 7.97
N SER A 7 4.59 10.14 7.75
CA SER A 7 3.75 11.32 7.56
C SER A 7 3.53 12.06 8.89
N LYS A 8 3.65 13.39 8.86
CA LYS A 8 3.22 14.26 9.97
C LYS A 8 1.70 14.47 10.01
N LYS A 9 0.98 14.09 8.95
CA LYS A 9 -0.46 14.31 8.81
C LYS A 9 -1.24 13.25 9.58
N ASP A 10 -2.16 13.70 10.41
CA ASP A 10 -3.12 12.86 11.12
C ASP A 10 -4.36 12.67 10.24
N PHE A 11 -4.72 11.41 9.99
CA PHE A 11 -5.84 11.07 9.12
C PHE A 11 -7.22 11.24 9.80
N SER A 12 -7.24 11.65 11.08
CA SER A 12 -8.45 11.95 11.84
C SER A 12 -8.94 13.41 11.71
N ASN A 13 -8.09 14.33 11.26
CA ASN A 13 -8.47 15.75 11.10
C ASN A 13 -8.56 16.14 9.61
N LEU A 14 -9.58 15.60 8.93
CA LEU A 14 -9.81 15.82 7.50
C LEU A 14 -10.18 17.28 7.16
N SER A 15 -10.76 18.03 8.10
CA SER A 15 -11.27 19.39 7.86
C SER A 15 -10.19 20.46 7.68
N GLU A 16 -8.96 20.19 8.12
CA GLU A 16 -7.85 21.15 8.05
C GLU A 16 -6.87 20.87 6.90
N ASP A 17 -7.02 19.74 6.20
CA ASP A 17 -6.09 19.29 5.17
C ASP A 17 -6.82 18.88 3.89
N GLU A 18 -6.93 19.84 2.96
CA GLU A 18 -7.62 19.67 1.68
C GLU A 18 -7.09 18.48 0.87
N LEU A 19 -5.78 18.24 0.87
CA LEU A 19 -5.18 17.09 0.16
C LEU A 19 -5.60 15.76 0.78
N LEU A 20 -5.73 15.72 2.10
CA LEU A 20 -6.15 14.53 2.81
C LEU A 20 -7.66 14.28 2.63
N ALA A 21 -8.47 15.34 2.59
CA ALA A 21 -9.88 15.25 2.22
C ALA A 21 -10.04 14.69 0.80
N GLU A 22 -9.26 15.18 -0.16
CA GLU A 22 -9.27 14.70 -1.55
C GLU A 22 -8.84 13.23 -1.65
N TYR A 23 -7.79 12.84 -0.92
CA TYR A 23 -7.39 11.44 -0.81
C TYR A 23 -8.53 10.58 -0.24
N ASN A 24 -9.18 11.04 0.83
CA ASN A 24 -10.30 10.33 1.45
C ASN A 24 -11.46 10.16 0.47
N GLU A 25 -11.81 11.19 -0.29
CA GLU A 25 -12.85 11.10 -1.34
C GLU A 25 -12.53 10.03 -2.40
N CYS A 26 -11.25 9.79 -2.70
CA CYS A 26 -10.84 8.74 -3.64
C CYS A 26 -11.11 7.32 -3.13
N VAL A 27 -11.02 7.09 -1.81
CA VAL A 27 -10.99 5.74 -1.22
C VAL A 27 -12.13 5.46 -0.23
N ARG A 28 -12.93 6.46 0.16
CA ARG A 28 -13.98 6.34 1.19
C ARG A 28 -15.00 5.22 0.92
N ASP A 29 -15.22 4.88 -0.35
CA ASP A 29 -16.13 3.80 -0.75
C ASP A 29 -15.57 2.39 -0.53
N ILE A 30 -14.25 2.25 -0.35
CA ILE A 30 -13.57 0.95 -0.24
C ILE A 30 -12.73 0.77 1.02
N ILE A 31 -12.29 1.86 1.68
CA ILE A 31 -11.34 1.79 2.79
C ILE A 31 -11.89 1.06 4.02
N ASP A 32 -13.19 1.19 4.28
CA ASP A 32 -13.86 0.53 5.41
C ASP A 32 -14.47 -0.84 5.03
N HIS A 33 -14.22 -1.32 3.81
CA HIS A 33 -14.74 -2.61 3.36
C HIS A 33 -14.13 -3.76 4.19
N GLU A 34 -14.95 -4.74 4.58
CA GLU A 34 -14.55 -5.84 5.47
C GLU A 34 -13.30 -6.59 4.98
N MET A 35 -13.22 -6.92 3.68
CA MET A 35 -12.03 -7.55 3.10
C MET A 35 -10.77 -6.70 3.18
N VAL A 36 -10.87 -5.37 3.04
CA VAL A 36 -9.74 -4.45 3.16
C VAL A 36 -9.27 -4.43 4.62
N ASN A 37 -10.20 -4.26 5.56
CA ASN A 37 -9.90 -4.27 6.99
C ASN A 37 -9.29 -5.59 7.48
N LYS A 38 -9.69 -6.73 6.91
CA LYS A 38 -9.09 -8.04 7.21
C LYS A 38 -7.59 -8.13 6.91
N MET A 39 -7.05 -7.28 6.03
CA MET A 39 -5.60 -7.24 5.79
C MET A 39 -4.79 -6.86 7.04
N ASP A 40 -5.42 -6.22 8.04
CA ASP A 40 -4.74 -5.81 9.26
C ASP A 40 -4.28 -6.99 10.12
N SER A 41 -4.98 -8.13 10.01
CA SER A 41 -4.64 -9.37 10.71
C SER A 41 -3.43 -10.11 10.10
N PHE A 42 -2.87 -9.62 9.00
CA PHE A 42 -1.76 -10.27 8.31
C PHE A 42 -0.52 -9.37 8.29
N VAL A 43 0.59 -9.88 8.79
CA VAL A 43 1.89 -9.19 8.73
C VAL A 43 2.40 -9.17 7.29
N GLN A 44 2.84 -8.00 6.83
CA GLN A 44 3.52 -7.84 5.53
C GLN A 44 5.04 -7.70 5.74
N HIS A 45 5.46 -6.62 6.39
CA HIS A 45 6.87 -6.27 6.64
C HIS A 45 7.14 -6.08 8.14
N CYS A 46 7.95 -6.95 8.73
CA CYS A 46 8.29 -6.94 10.16
C CYS A 46 7.07 -6.91 11.09
N ASN A 47 6.62 -5.73 11.53
CA ASN A 47 5.46 -5.51 12.39
C ASN A 47 4.36 -4.68 11.70
N THR A 48 4.56 -4.30 10.43
CA THR A 48 3.57 -3.58 9.63
C THR A 48 2.56 -4.58 9.08
N SER A 49 1.27 -4.34 9.38
CA SER A 49 0.19 -5.11 8.79
C SER A 49 0.07 -4.81 7.29
N ARG A 50 -0.51 -5.74 6.54
CA ARG A 50 -0.75 -5.55 5.10
C ARG A 50 -1.71 -4.40 4.83
N LEU A 51 -2.66 -4.16 5.74
CA LEU A 51 -3.53 -2.98 5.67
C LEU A 51 -2.70 -1.69 5.77
N GLN A 52 -1.85 -1.58 6.80
CA GLN A 52 -1.05 -0.37 7.00
C GLN A 52 -0.07 -0.14 5.82
N HIS A 53 0.54 -1.21 5.31
CA HIS A 53 1.39 -1.15 4.12
C HIS A 53 0.61 -0.61 2.91
N SER A 54 -0.57 -1.19 2.63
CA SER A 54 -1.44 -0.76 1.53
C SER A 54 -1.90 0.68 1.67
N ILE A 55 -2.19 1.14 2.89
CA ILE A 55 -2.49 2.54 3.19
C ILE A 55 -1.31 3.46 2.85
N ASN A 56 -0.08 3.06 3.22
CA ASN A 56 1.11 3.85 2.89
C ASN A 56 1.28 3.98 1.37
N VAL A 57 1.18 2.86 0.65
CA VAL A 57 1.34 2.82 -0.80
C VAL A 57 0.25 3.63 -1.49
N SER A 58 -1.00 3.50 -1.04
CA SER A 58 -2.14 4.29 -1.50
C SER A 58 -1.90 5.79 -1.37
N TYR A 59 -1.57 6.24 -0.16
CA TYR A 59 -1.42 7.66 0.14
C TYR A 59 -0.23 8.31 -0.59
N TYR A 60 0.93 7.66 -0.64
CA TYR A 60 2.09 8.21 -1.34
C TYR A 60 1.92 8.18 -2.87
N SER A 61 1.27 7.15 -3.41
CA SER A 61 0.95 7.10 -4.85
C SER A 61 -0.04 8.21 -5.24
N PHE A 62 -1.05 8.46 -4.40
CA PHE A 62 -1.96 9.60 -4.55
C PHE A 62 -1.19 10.91 -4.59
N LEU A 63 -0.32 11.19 -3.62
CA LEU A 63 0.41 12.46 -3.54
C LEU A 63 1.28 12.71 -4.77
N ILE A 64 1.98 11.68 -5.25
CA ILE A 64 2.83 11.78 -6.45
C ILE A 64 1.96 12.07 -7.67
N CYS A 65 0.89 11.29 -7.89
CA CYS A 65 0.04 11.47 -9.06
C CYS A 65 -0.71 12.81 -9.01
N TYR A 66 -1.18 13.23 -7.84
CA TYR A 66 -1.85 14.52 -7.65
C TYR A 66 -0.92 15.67 -8.02
N ARG A 67 0.33 15.63 -7.54
CA ARG A 67 1.32 16.67 -7.82
C ARG A 67 1.80 16.69 -9.27
N MET A 68 1.74 15.56 -9.96
CA MET A 68 2.13 15.42 -11.37
C MET A 68 0.96 15.65 -12.34
N GLY A 69 -0.28 15.83 -11.85
CA GLY A 69 -1.48 15.96 -12.68
C GLY A 69 -1.89 14.67 -13.40
N TRP A 70 -1.54 13.51 -12.84
CA TRP A 70 -1.93 12.18 -13.33
C TRP A 70 -3.21 11.68 -12.63
N ASP A 71 -3.70 10.49 -12.98
CA ASP A 71 -4.91 9.92 -12.39
C ASP A 71 -4.67 9.45 -10.95
N TYR A 72 -4.67 10.42 -10.03
CA TYR A 72 -4.43 10.22 -8.61
C TYR A 72 -5.52 9.40 -7.93
N ARG A 73 -6.76 9.42 -8.47
CA ARG A 73 -7.86 8.61 -7.94
C ARG A 73 -7.60 7.14 -8.20
N SER A 74 -7.25 6.78 -9.43
CA SER A 74 -6.84 5.42 -9.78
C SER A 74 -5.60 4.98 -8.99
N ALA A 75 -4.62 5.88 -8.80
CA ALA A 75 -3.42 5.59 -8.02
C ALA A 75 -3.72 5.31 -6.54
N ALA A 76 -4.57 6.12 -5.91
CA ALA A 76 -4.99 5.92 -4.52
C ALA A 76 -5.68 4.56 -4.36
N ARG A 77 -6.69 4.30 -5.18
CA ARG A 77 -7.51 3.08 -5.10
C ARG A 77 -6.71 1.84 -5.37
N ALA A 78 -5.93 1.82 -6.46
CA ALA A 78 -5.09 0.67 -6.77
C ALA A 78 -3.98 0.47 -5.74
N GLY A 79 -3.38 1.53 -5.20
CA GLY A 79 -2.41 1.42 -4.11
C GLY A 79 -3.01 0.82 -2.84
N LEU A 80 -4.29 1.07 -2.53
CA LEU A 80 -4.97 0.47 -1.39
C LEU A 80 -5.27 -1.02 -1.60
N LEU A 81 -5.47 -1.43 -2.85
CA LEU A 81 -5.95 -2.77 -3.22
C LEU A 81 -4.87 -3.70 -3.77
N HIS A 82 -3.66 -3.20 -4.06
CA HIS A 82 -2.61 -3.96 -4.76
C HIS A 82 -2.25 -5.27 -4.06
N ASP A 83 -2.37 -5.29 -2.74
CA ASP A 83 -2.00 -6.38 -1.86
C ASP A 83 -3.22 -7.08 -1.21
N LEU A 84 -4.42 -6.97 -1.81
CA LEU A 84 -5.66 -7.53 -1.25
C LEU A 84 -5.74 -9.07 -1.31
N PHE A 85 -4.89 -9.74 -0.54
CA PHE A 85 -4.92 -11.19 -0.32
C PHE A 85 -4.95 -11.50 1.17
N LEU A 86 -5.71 -12.52 1.55
CA LEU A 86 -6.05 -12.85 2.94
C LEU A 86 -5.47 -14.21 3.36
N TYR A 87 -4.22 -14.47 3.00
CA TYR A 87 -3.49 -15.66 3.44
C TYR A 87 -2.06 -15.29 3.83
N ASP A 88 -1.46 -16.09 4.70
CA ASP A 88 -0.03 -15.99 5.01
C ASP A 88 0.78 -16.78 3.98
N TRP A 89 1.69 -16.08 3.30
CA TRP A 89 2.54 -16.64 2.27
C TRP A 89 3.81 -17.28 2.83
N ARG A 90 4.18 -16.98 4.09
CA ARG A 90 5.39 -17.50 4.74
C ARG A 90 5.18 -18.91 5.29
N THR A 91 3.95 -19.26 5.67
CA THR A 91 3.59 -20.56 6.24
C THR A 91 3.08 -21.57 5.21
N LYS A 92 2.61 -21.11 4.04
CA LYS A 92 2.23 -21.99 2.93
C LYS A 92 3.47 -22.55 2.20
N LYS A 93 3.91 -23.74 2.59
CA LYS A 93 4.83 -24.58 1.79
C LYS A 93 4.22 -24.79 0.39
N GLY A 94 4.86 -24.26 -0.65
CA GLY A 94 4.43 -24.41 -2.05
C GLY A 94 4.36 -23.11 -2.87
N ALA A 95 4.56 -21.94 -2.25
CA ALA A 95 4.46 -20.64 -2.94
C ALA A 95 5.76 -20.21 -3.65
N THR A 96 6.41 -21.11 -4.41
CA THR A 96 7.60 -20.79 -5.22
C THR A 96 7.38 -19.63 -6.22
N HIS A 97 6.13 -19.24 -6.47
CA HIS A 97 5.75 -18.13 -7.33
C HIS A 97 4.86 -17.08 -6.65
N HIS A 98 5.00 -16.83 -5.34
CA HIS A 98 4.17 -15.86 -4.60
C HIS A 98 4.09 -14.50 -5.30
N ALA A 99 5.23 -13.96 -5.74
CA ALA A 99 5.32 -12.67 -6.46
C ALA A 99 4.52 -12.64 -7.78
N SER A 100 4.26 -13.80 -8.39
CA SER A 100 3.48 -13.92 -9.62
C SER A 100 2.00 -14.21 -9.37
N TRP A 101 1.68 -14.75 -8.19
CA TRP A 101 0.34 -15.23 -7.83
C TRP A 101 -0.48 -14.22 -7.05
N HIS A 102 0.09 -13.58 -6.03
CA HIS A 102 -0.69 -12.64 -5.21
C HIS A 102 -1.25 -11.45 -6.00
N PRO A 103 -0.60 -10.90 -7.06
CA PRO A 103 -1.21 -9.82 -7.84
C PRO A 103 -2.49 -10.28 -8.55
N ARG A 104 -2.62 -11.58 -8.85
CA ARG A 104 -3.84 -12.16 -9.44
C ARG A 104 -4.93 -12.28 -8.39
N VAL A 105 -4.59 -12.82 -7.22
CA VAL A 105 -5.54 -12.94 -6.10
C VAL A 105 -6.04 -11.57 -5.63
N ALA A 106 -5.13 -10.60 -5.53
CA ALA A 106 -5.46 -9.23 -5.17
C ALA A 106 -6.43 -8.61 -6.19
N LEU A 107 -6.16 -8.77 -7.49
CA LEU A 107 -7.04 -8.30 -8.54
C LEU A 107 -8.43 -8.95 -8.48
N ASP A 108 -8.48 -10.27 -8.29
CA ASP A 108 -9.74 -11.02 -8.21
C ASP A 108 -10.57 -10.61 -6.98
N ASN A 109 -9.92 -10.35 -5.84
CA ASN A 109 -10.60 -9.88 -4.64
C ASN A 109 -11.06 -8.42 -4.78
N ALA A 110 -10.21 -7.56 -5.35
CA ALA A 110 -10.53 -6.16 -5.59
C ALA A 110 -11.75 -6.02 -6.54
N SER A 111 -11.81 -6.86 -7.57
CA SER A 111 -12.92 -6.89 -8.53
C SER A 111 -14.26 -7.37 -7.93
N LYS A 112 -14.24 -7.99 -6.74
CA LYS A 112 -15.47 -8.39 -6.01
C LYS A 112 -16.03 -7.28 -5.13
N ILE A 113 -15.22 -6.28 -4.77
CA ILE A 113 -15.62 -5.23 -3.82
C ILE A 113 -15.90 -3.89 -4.49
N THR A 114 -15.36 -3.66 -5.69
CA THR A 114 -15.55 -2.40 -6.41
C THR A 114 -15.33 -2.60 -7.91
N GLU A 115 -15.91 -1.73 -8.72
CA GLU A 115 -15.59 -1.68 -10.14
C GLU A 115 -14.19 -1.09 -10.35
N LEU A 116 -13.37 -1.80 -11.12
CA LEU A 116 -12.00 -1.40 -11.42
C LEU A 116 -11.86 -0.98 -12.88
N ASN A 117 -11.23 0.18 -13.09
CA ASN A 117 -10.87 0.67 -14.40
C ASN A 117 -9.58 0.01 -14.91
N LYS A 118 -9.18 0.35 -16.15
CA LYS A 118 -7.99 -0.23 -16.80
C LYS A 118 -6.67 0.08 -16.10
N ILE A 119 -6.52 1.27 -15.50
CA ILE A 119 -5.33 1.70 -14.79
C ILE A 119 -5.21 0.94 -13.47
N GLU A 120 -6.31 0.85 -12.73
CA GLU A 120 -6.36 0.14 -11.45
C GLU A 120 -6.07 -1.35 -11.61
N LYS A 121 -6.70 -2.00 -12.61
CA LYS A 121 -6.44 -3.40 -12.94
C LYS A 121 -4.98 -3.66 -13.31
N ASP A 122 -4.39 -2.79 -14.14
CA ASP A 122 -3.00 -2.92 -14.56
C ASP A 122 -2.03 -2.73 -13.40
N ALA A 123 -2.27 -1.72 -12.56
CA ALA A 123 -1.47 -1.44 -11.37
C ALA A 123 -1.49 -2.62 -10.39
N ILE A 124 -2.69 -3.09 -10.00
CA ILE A 124 -2.82 -4.23 -9.08
C ILE A 124 -2.15 -5.47 -9.68
N ARG A 125 -2.33 -5.74 -10.98
CA ARG A 125 -1.83 -6.96 -11.61
C ARG A 125 -0.31 -6.99 -11.80
N LYS A 126 0.33 -5.83 -11.89
CA LYS A 126 1.74 -5.69 -12.32
C LYS A 126 2.63 -4.95 -11.33
N HIS A 127 2.11 -4.55 -10.16
CA HIS A 127 2.92 -3.85 -9.16
C HIS A 127 4.19 -4.62 -8.76
N MET A 128 4.25 -5.95 -8.93
CA MET A 128 5.44 -6.76 -8.67
C MET A 128 6.51 -6.70 -9.78
N TRP A 129 6.36 -5.91 -10.84
CA TRP A 129 7.46 -5.67 -11.77
C TRP A 129 8.68 -5.06 -11.04
N PRO A 130 9.93 -5.45 -11.34
CA PRO A 130 10.39 -6.37 -12.40
C PRO A 130 10.40 -7.86 -12.03
N CYS A 131 9.94 -8.26 -10.84
CA CYS A 131 9.81 -9.68 -10.47
C CYS A 131 8.75 -10.41 -11.32
N THR A 132 7.79 -9.67 -11.89
CA THR A 132 6.92 -10.17 -12.97
C THR A 132 7.44 -9.67 -14.32
N LEU A 133 7.41 -10.53 -15.34
CA LEU A 133 8.02 -10.25 -16.66
C LEU A 133 7.30 -9.16 -17.46
N THR A 134 6.02 -8.90 -17.18
CA THR A 134 5.21 -7.95 -17.95
C THR A 134 5.29 -6.56 -17.31
N PRO A 135 5.83 -5.54 -18.01
CA PRO A 135 5.90 -4.19 -17.46
C PRO A 135 4.52 -3.53 -17.35
N PRO A 136 4.35 -2.59 -16.40
CA PRO A 136 3.16 -1.75 -16.31
C PRO A 136 2.90 -0.97 -17.60
N ARG A 137 1.62 -0.72 -17.91
CA ARG A 137 1.19 0.01 -19.11
C ARG A 137 0.96 1.50 -18.82
N TYR A 138 0.53 1.83 -17.61
CA TYR A 138 0.18 3.20 -17.21
C TYR A 138 1.20 3.78 -16.25
N ILE A 139 1.34 5.11 -16.24
CA ILE A 139 2.33 5.78 -15.40
C ILE A 139 2.01 5.60 -13.92
N GLU A 140 0.74 5.63 -13.55
CA GLU A 140 0.24 5.37 -12.20
C GLU A 140 0.62 3.97 -11.72
N SER A 141 0.61 2.99 -12.63
CA SER A 141 1.02 1.62 -12.34
C SER A 141 2.52 1.51 -12.07
N TYR A 142 3.37 2.33 -12.73
CA TYR A 142 4.78 2.47 -12.38
C TYR A 142 4.98 3.17 -11.03
N VAL A 143 4.18 4.21 -10.74
CA VAL A 143 4.21 4.90 -9.44
C VAL A 143 3.92 3.91 -8.31
N ILE A 144 2.83 3.14 -8.40
CA ILE A 144 2.48 2.12 -7.40
C ILE A 144 3.59 1.08 -7.27
N THR A 145 4.12 0.62 -8.41
CA THR A 145 5.24 -0.32 -8.42
C THR A 145 6.43 0.22 -7.63
N PHE A 146 6.83 1.48 -7.82
CA PHE A 146 7.97 2.07 -7.13
C PHE A 146 7.68 2.35 -5.65
N VAL A 147 6.54 2.96 -5.36
CA VAL A 147 6.12 3.35 -4.01
C VAL A 147 5.99 2.14 -3.10
N ASP A 148 5.48 1.01 -3.60
CA ASP A 148 5.45 -0.28 -2.89
C ASP A 148 6.82 -0.66 -2.32
N LYS A 149 7.88 -0.64 -3.15
CA LYS A 149 9.24 -1.02 -2.73
C LYS A 149 9.80 0.01 -1.75
N VAL A 150 9.54 1.30 -1.98
CA VAL A 150 9.99 2.36 -1.07
C VAL A 150 9.34 2.18 0.31
N CYS A 151 8.03 1.95 0.36
CA CYS A 151 7.31 1.71 1.62
C CYS A 151 7.86 0.46 2.32
N ALA A 152 8.05 -0.64 1.60
CA ALA A 152 8.64 -1.86 2.16
C ALA A 152 10.04 -1.62 2.76
N VAL A 153 10.90 -0.85 2.09
CA VAL A 153 12.24 -0.49 2.59
C VAL A 153 12.13 0.40 3.83
N CYS A 154 11.28 1.43 3.81
CA CYS A 154 11.05 2.32 4.94
C CYS A 154 10.52 1.59 6.17
N GLU A 155 9.57 0.67 5.99
CA GLU A 155 8.99 -0.17 7.04
C GLU A 155 10.03 -1.06 7.71
N VAL A 156 10.93 -1.65 6.93
CA VAL A 156 12.06 -2.43 7.45
C VAL A 156 13.09 -1.53 8.15
N ALA A 157 13.33 -0.32 7.64
CA ALA A 157 14.29 0.63 8.22
C ALA A 157 13.81 1.22 9.55
N GLU A 158 12.51 1.55 9.70
CA GLU A 158 11.95 2.08 10.94
C GLU A 158 12.17 1.13 12.13
N ARG A 159 12.18 -0.19 11.87
CA ARG A 159 12.56 -1.20 12.86
C ARG A 159 14.01 -1.06 13.31
N LYS A 160 14.96 -0.83 12.40
CA LYS A 160 16.39 -0.69 12.77
C LYS A 160 16.58 0.47 13.74
N TYR A 161 15.89 1.59 13.52
CA TYR A 161 15.96 2.74 14.42
C TYR A 161 15.31 2.49 15.79
N LYS A 162 14.16 1.79 15.86
CA LYS A 162 13.55 1.40 17.15
C LYS A 162 14.33 0.29 17.89
N GLY A 163 15.13 -0.49 17.17
CA GLY A 163 16.04 -1.50 17.74
C GLY A 163 17.34 -0.92 18.31
N ILE A 164 17.71 0.31 17.92
CA ILE A 164 18.80 1.07 18.54
C ILE A 164 18.24 1.73 19.80
N ARG A 165 18.25 0.99 20.92
CA ARG A 165 18.24 1.63 22.23
C ARG A 165 19.54 2.42 22.33
N PHE A 166 19.49 3.74 22.26
CA PHE A 166 20.54 4.55 22.87
C PHE A 166 20.55 4.15 24.35
N GLY A 167 21.52 3.32 24.73
CA GLY A 167 21.85 3.12 26.13
C GLY A 167 22.00 4.50 26.72
N LYS A 168 21.26 4.78 27.80
CA LYS A 168 21.47 5.99 28.59
C LYS A 168 22.96 6.04 28.90
N VAL A 169 23.70 6.92 28.22
CA VAL A 169 25.04 7.28 28.66
C VAL A 169 24.79 8.06 29.94
N ALA A 170 24.95 7.37 31.07
CA ALA A 170 25.01 8.01 32.37
C ALA A 170 26.26 8.89 32.34
N VAL A 171 26.04 10.20 32.28
CA VAL A 171 27.09 11.17 32.57
C VAL A 171 26.95 11.46 34.06
N SER A 172 27.85 10.88 34.84
CA SER A 172 28.16 11.27 36.22
C SER A 172 28.98 12.55 36.23
#